data_AF-A0A5E4SR79-F1
#
_entry.id   AF-A0A5E4SR79-F1
#
_cell.length_a   1.000
_cell.length_b   1.000
_cell.length_c   1.000
_cell.angle_alpha   90.00
_cell.angle_beta   90.00
_cell.angle_gamma   90.00
#
_symmetry.space_group_name_H-M   'P 1'
#
loop_
_entity.id
_entity.type
_entity.pdbx_description
1 polymer ?
#
loop_
_entity_poly.entity_id
_entity_poly.type
_entity_poly.pdbx_seq_one_letter_code
_entity_poly.pdbx_strand_id
1 'polypeptide(L)'
;MADSTNFITKLFDQFANAKVTSSKDPTVKHSFVEHLNEQIDELGTGDSSDPQKLARYQKAMMMFSVHTNAQASVIKGINDVDKGIIRDFN
;
A
#
# COMPACT_ATOMS: atom_id res chain seq x y z
N MET A 1 11.47 27.87 -9.11
CA MET A 1 11.54 26.61 -9.86
C MET A 1 10.19 25.93 -9.69
N ALA A 2 9.42 25.79 -10.76
CA ALA A 2 8.12 25.14 -10.70
C ALA A 2 8.35 23.65 -10.41
N ASP A 3 7.83 23.20 -9.27
CA ASP A 3 7.86 21.80 -8.84
C ASP A 3 7.07 20.96 -9.86
N SER A 4 7.77 20.45 -10.88
CA SER A 4 7.23 19.65 -11.98
C SER A 4 6.96 18.21 -11.57
N THR A 5 6.86 17.93 -10.27
CA THR A 5 6.40 16.64 -9.78
C THR A 5 4.89 16.58 -10.05
N ASN A 6 4.52 15.91 -11.14
CA ASN A 6 3.14 15.72 -11.59
C ASN A 6 2.27 15.28 -10.40
N PHE A 7 1.05 15.82 -10.27
CA PHE A 7 0.07 15.45 -9.21
C PHE A 7 -0.04 13.93 -9.04
N ILE A 8 0.03 13.21 -10.15
CA ILE A 8 0.11 11.76 -10.24
C ILE A 8 1.31 11.19 -9.49
N THR A 9 2.52 11.71 -9.72
CA THR A 9 3.75 11.27 -9.04
C THR A 9 3.65 11.54 -7.54
N LYS A 10 3.06 12.68 -7.15
CA LYS A 10 2.81 12.99 -5.73
C LYS A 10 1.84 12.03 -5.09
N LEU A 11 0.76 11.65 -5.79
CA LEU A 11 -0.17 10.61 -5.32
C LEU A 11 0.53 9.26 -5.19
N PHE A 12 1.33 8.88 -6.19
CA PHE A 12 2.10 7.63 -6.15
C PHE A 12 3.05 7.61 -4.95
N ASP A 13 3.81 8.68 -4.73
CA ASP A 13 4.71 8.82 -3.59
C ASP A 13 3.95 8.80 -2.27
N GLN A 14 2.78 9.44 -2.20
CA GLN A 14 1.95 9.43 -0.99
C GLN A 14 1.41 8.04 -0.68
N PHE A 15 1.04 7.26 -1.70
CA PHE A 15 0.65 5.86 -1.53
C PHE A 15 1.83 4.97 -1.17
N ALA A 16 2.96 5.07 -1.88
CA ALA A 16 4.16 4.28 -1.64
C ALA A 16 4.75 4.53 -0.24
N ASN A 17 4.67 5.77 0.25
CA ASN A 17 5.14 6.16 1.58
C ASN A 17 4.05 6.08 2.66
N ALA A 18 2.85 5.59 2.35
CA ALA A 18 1.81 5.40 3.35
C ALA A 18 2.26 4.32 4.34
N LYS A 19 2.30 4.70 5.63
CA LYS A 19 2.75 3.84 6.72
C LYS A 19 1.61 3.53 7.68
N VAL A 20 1.67 2.36 8.28
CA VAL A 20 0.78 1.91 9.35
C VAL A 20 1.62 1.78 10.62
N THR A 21 1.03 2.14 11.76
CA THR A 21 1.67 1.91 13.07
C THR A 21 1.80 0.40 13.33
N SER A 22 2.97 -0.02 13.81
CA SER A 22 3.23 -1.41 14.22
C SER A 22 2.23 -1.85 15.29
N SER A 23 1.94 -3.16 15.33
CA SER A 23 1.13 -3.72 16.42
C SER A 23 1.95 -3.92 17.69
N LYS A 24 3.27 -4.06 17.58
CA LYS A 24 4.20 -4.27 18.71
C LYS A 24 4.68 -2.97 19.34
N ASP A 25 4.84 -1.91 18.56
CA ASP A 25 5.31 -0.61 19.06
C ASP A 25 4.57 0.57 18.38
N PRO A 26 3.79 1.37 19.13
CA PRO A 26 3.05 2.51 18.57
C PRO A 26 3.96 3.63 18.05
N THR A 27 5.25 3.64 18.37
CA THR A 27 6.23 4.61 17.88
C THR A 27 6.83 4.22 16.52
N VAL A 28 6.72 2.95 16.13
CA VAL A 28 7.29 2.42 14.88
C VAL A 28 6.22 2.42 13.79
N LYS A 29 6.59 2.98 12.62
CA LYS A 29 5.74 3.05 11.44
C LYS A 29 6.29 2.11 10.36
N HIS A 30 5.51 1.10 9.99
CA HIS A 30 5.83 0.11 8.98
C HIS A 30 5.15 0.43 7.65
N SER A 31 5.77 -0.03 6.56
CA SER A 31 5.06 -0.20 5.28
C SER A 31 3.97 -1.28 5.43
N PHE A 32 3.01 -1.31 4.50
CA PHE A 32 1.96 -2.34 4.52
C PHE A 32 2.51 -3.77 4.38
N VAL A 33 3.63 -3.94 3.69
CA VAL A 33 4.32 -5.24 3.54
C VAL A 33 4.93 -5.68 4.87
N GLU A 34 5.68 -4.80 5.51
CA GLU A 34 6.30 -5.08 6.82
C GLU A 34 5.23 -5.36 7.89
N HIS A 35 4.15 -4.60 7.89
CA HIS A 35 3.03 -4.83 8.79
C HIS A 35 2.35 -6.18 8.54
N LEU A 36 2.17 -6.59 7.28
CA LEU A 36 1.64 -7.92 6.95
C LEU A 36 2.58 -9.04 7.43
N ASN A 37 3.89 -8.91 7.20
CA ASN A 37 4.88 -9.88 7.67
C ASN A 37 4.89 -9.98 9.20
N GLU A 38 4.80 -8.85 9.91
CA GLU A 38 4.70 -8.82 11.38
C GLU A 38 3.49 -9.64 11.88
N GLN A 39 2.34 -9.50 11.23
CA GLN A 39 1.13 -10.24 11.60
C GLN A 39 1.18 -11.73 11.20
N ILE A 40 1.88 -12.08 10.10
CA ILE A 40 2.17 -13.47 9.74
C ILE A 40 3.04 -14.14 10.81
N ASP A 41 4.10 -13.46 11.25
CA ASP A 41 4.99 -13.96 12.29
C ASP A 41 4.25 -14.15 13.62
N GLU A 42 3.39 -13.19 14.01
CA GLU A 42 2.55 -13.32 15.20
C GLU A 42 1.59 -14.53 15.14
N LEU A 43 1.03 -14.81 13.96
CA LEU A 43 0.14 -15.96 13.74
C LEU A 43 0.91 -17.29 13.72
N GLY A 44 2.15 -17.30 13.24
CA GLY A 44 3.04 -18.46 13.19
C GLY A 44 3.61 -18.89 14.55
N THR A 45 3.65 -17.97 15.53
CA THR A 45 4.07 -18.29 16.90
C THR A 45 2.94 -18.94 17.72
N GLY A 46 2.83 -20.27 17.63
CA GLY A 46 2.25 -21.17 18.63
C GLY A 46 0.74 -21.15 18.88
N ASP A 47 0.06 -20.05 18.60
CA ASP A 47 -1.38 -19.82 18.87
C ASP A 47 -2.11 -19.33 17.60
N SER A 48 -1.95 -20.07 16.50
CA SER A 48 -2.59 -19.78 15.21
C SER A 48 -4.13 -19.85 15.27
N SER A 49 -4.67 -20.34 16.37
CA SER A 49 -6.10 -20.44 16.69
C SER A 49 -6.65 -19.24 17.48
N ASP A 50 -5.84 -18.24 17.84
CA ASP A 50 -6.34 -17.03 18.50
C ASP A 50 -7.15 -16.17 17.50
N PRO A 51 -8.48 -16.00 17.71
CA PRO A 51 -9.33 -15.23 16.82
C PRO A 51 -8.92 -13.75 16.74
N GLN A 52 -8.26 -13.19 17.75
CA GLN A 52 -7.75 -11.83 17.69
C GLN A 52 -6.56 -11.71 16.72
N LYS A 53 -5.63 -12.69 16.73
CA LYS A 53 -4.49 -12.72 15.80
C LYS A 53 -4.96 -12.93 14.36
N LEU A 54 -5.95 -13.80 14.15
CA LEU A 54 -6.57 -14.01 12.84
C LEU A 54 -7.24 -12.72 12.32
N ALA A 55 -7.99 -12.02 13.18
CA ALA A 55 -8.62 -10.76 12.79
C ALA A 55 -7.58 -9.68 12.39
N ARG A 56 -6.46 -9.58 13.12
CA ARG A 56 -5.38 -8.64 12.77
C ARG A 56 -4.69 -9.01 11.47
N TYR A 57 -4.39 -10.29 11.26
CA TYR A 57 -3.83 -10.78 10.00
C TYR A 57 -4.77 -10.49 8.82
N GLN A 58 -6.07 -10.79 8.94
CA GLN A 58 -7.06 -10.52 7.91
C GLN A 58 -7.15 -9.02 7.59
N LYS A 59 -7.15 -8.17 8.61
CA LYS A 59 -7.10 -6.70 8.44
C LYS A 59 -5.84 -6.26 7.70
N ALA A 60 -4.67 -6.77 8.07
CA ALA A 60 -3.41 -6.47 7.41
C ALA A 60 -3.41 -6.90 5.94
N MET A 61 -3.94 -8.08 5.63
CA MET A 61 -4.10 -8.58 4.26
C MET A 61 -5.01 -7.68 3.42
N MET A 62 -6.16 -7.26 3.96
CA MET A 62 -7.07 -6.33 3.27
C MET A 62 -6.39 -5.00 2.99
N MET A 63 -5.66 -4.44 3.96
CA MET A 63 -4.91 -3.20 3.77
C MET A 63 -3.84 -3.32 2.68
N PHE A 64 -3.07 -4.42 2.68
CA PHE A 64 -2.09 -4.71 1.65
C PHE A 64 -2.74 -4.84 0.25
N SER A 65 -3.83 -5.58 0.13
CA SER A 65 -4.56 -5.77 -1.13
C SER A 65 -5.11 -4.46 -1.69
N VAL A 66 -5.73 -3.62 -0.84
CA VAL A 66 -6.20 -2.29 -1.26
C VAL A 66 -5.02 -1.43 -1.72
N HIS A 67 -3.89 -1.46 -1.01
CA HIS A 67 -2.70 -0.71 -1.37
C HIS A 67 -2.16 -1.14 -2.75
N THR A 68 -2.00 -2.43 -3.03
CA THR A 68 -1.53 -2.93 -4.32
C THR A 68 -2.53 -2.65 -5.45
N ASN A 69 -3.82 -2.81 -5.19
CA ASN A 69 -4.87 -2.55 -6.19
C ASN A 69 -5.01 -1.05 -6.51
N ALA A 70 -4.85 -0.19 -5.51
CA ALA A 70 -4.83 1.26 -5.69
C ALA A 70 -3.60 1.69 -6.51
N GLN A 71 -2.41 1.17 -6.21
CA GLN A 71 -1.21 1.42 -7.02
C GLN A 71 -1.40 0.97 -8.47
N ALA A 72 -1.91 -0.23 -8.71
CA ALA A 72 -2.15 -0.73 -10.06
C ALA A 72 -3.18 0.12 -10.84
N SER A 73 -4.24 0.58 -10.16
CA SER A 73 -5.28 1.44 -10.78
C SER A 73 -4.74 2.82 -11.14
N VAL A 74 -3.87 3.39 -10.30
CA VAL A 74 -3.16 4.65 -10.60
C VAL A 74 -2.24 4.46 -11.80
N ILE A 75 -1.40 3.40 -11.82
CA ILE A 75 -0.50 3.11 -12.96
C ILE A 75 -1.28 2.95 -14.27
N LYS A 76 -2.43 2.27 -14.23
CA LYS A 76 -3.28 2.11 -15.41
C LYS A 76 -3.82 3.47 -15.89
N GLY A 77 -4.31 4.31 -14.98
CA GLY A 77 -4.79 5.66 -15.32
C GLY A 77 -3.72 6.52 -15.98
N ILE A 78 -2.45 6.40 -15.54
CA ILE A 78 -1.31 7.11 -16.15
C ILE A 78 -1.11 6.66 -17.60
N ASN A 79 -1.04 5.35 -17.82
CA ASN A 79 -0.83 4.78 -19.16
C ASN A 79 -1.96 5.17 -20.13
N ASP A 80 -3.19 5.25 -19.65
CA ASP A 80 -4.33 5.67 -20.47
C ASP A 80 -4.29 7.17 -20.83
N VAL A 81 -3.84 8.05 -19.91
CA VAL A 81 -3.62 9.47 -20.20
C VAL A 81 -2.49 9.67 -21.21
N ASP A 82 -1.36 8.97 -21.03
CA ASP A 82 -0.22 9.05 -21.96
C ASP A 82 -0.60 8.59 -23.37
N LYS A 83 -1.38 7.50 -23.48
CA LYS A 83 -1.93 7.05 -24.77
C LYS A 83 -2.89 8.06 -25.38
N GLY A 84 -3.73 8.72 -24.57
CA GLY A 84 -4.64 9.76 -25.02
C GLY A 84 -3.90 10.97 -25.60
N ILE A 85 -2.86 11.43 -24.91
CA ILE A 85 -2.00 12.53 -25.38
C ILE A 85 -1.33 12.14 -26.70
N ILE A 86 -0.68 10.97 -26.78
CA ILE A 86 -0.01 10.53 -28.03
C ILE A 86 -0.98 10.44 -29.20
N ARG A 87 -2.23 10.01 -28.97
CA ARG A 87 -3.27 9.93 -30.00
C ARG A 87 -3.69 11.31 -30.52
N ASP A 88 -3.73 12.32 -29.67
CA ASP A 88 -4.18 13.67 -30.05
C ASP A 88 -3.05 14.50 -30.72
N PHE A 89 -1.80 14.03 -30.65
CA PHE A 89 -0.63 14.65 -31.29
C PHE A 89 -0.16 13.94 -32.58
N ASN A 90 -0.96 13.01 -33.12
CA ASN A 90 -0.70 12.27 -34.36
C ASN A 90 -1.86 12.45 -35.35
#